data_AF-A0A537I0K2-F1
#
_entry.id   AF-A0A537I0K2-F1
#
_cell.length_a   1.000
_cell.length_b   1.000
_cell.length_c   1.000
_cell.angle_alpha   90.00
_cell.angle_beta   90.00
_cell.angle_gamma   90.00
#
_symmetry.space_group_name_H-M   'P 1'
#
loop_
_entity.id
_entity.type
_entity.pdbx_description
1 polymer ?
#
loop_
_entity_poly.entity_id
_entity_poly.type
_entity_poly.pdbx_seq_one_letter_code
_entity_poly.pdbx_strand_id
1 'polypeptide(L)'
;MRTIFTTNGYRIVCYLLLTPVPFFCLSQQTYDDVSRSSSSYSGTVFEKATQKPIVGARITITNTENDTKVATVSSGRDGIYYFSMQTFSNIKVQVTMSDFKKGERSFTKNDLKEYGKRLPTIYLDTAFKIDFTPAAPVRQSKEDFVVNKLESVNLLPLPAAYDLLFYLNPGLRGKDSLMSNDKVILPKMPRISNDVKRQNKDVFLSDRTKDKNTQNQLHDSIDKLIRILSDDISKYKIKYDGVDAGGLRQLREYMQMDLQDYKSHISKTSKLKAEEIIQLINSIAVAQETMLALRRIGSKEYEQLKALWEDLSYLLLSSRYMLFSKLENTESPETTTRLINNMKQNSGPANYEEGISFVMPIISEAAGKNAGPDFDQDEVGVFGFLIWSETMISKNKPDLADPSKRYLVRYFPPALKGNTKTYKLCSGPANVAIGNLTRARYGIEIYDTWDKKYVEPLYDTFETSEAFTNPAYSNFLISDFKDIKYILIKLK
;
A
#
# COMPACT_ATOMS: atom_id res chain seq x y z
N MET A 1 10.95 16.96 -38.46
CA MET A 1 9.68 17.21 -39.19
C MET A 1 8.56 17.42 -38.15
N ARG A 2 7.56 18.27 -38.40
CA ARG A 2 6.52 18.62 -37.40
C ARG A 2 5.14 18.29 -37.96
N THR A 3 4.54 17.20 -37.49
CA THR A 3 3.23 16.72 -37.94
C THR A 3 2.21 16.94 -36.83
N ILE A 4 1.06 17.53 -37.15
CA ILE A 4 0.00 17.83 -36.20
C ILE A 4 -1.24 17.04 -36.61
N PHE A 5 -1.80 16.28 -35.68
CA PHE A 5 -3.11 15.64 -35.81
C PHE A 5 -4.07 16.24 -34.78
N THR A 6 -5.35 16.36 -35.13
CA THR A 6 -6.39 16.94 -34.28
C THR A 6 -7.67 16.12 -34.35
N THR A 7 -8.03 15.49 -33.24
CA THR A 7 -9.36 14.95 -32.96
C THR A 7 -9.73 15.25 -31.51
N ASN A 8 -11.01 15.51 -31.25
CA ASN A 8 -11.63 15.61 -29.91
C ASN A 8 -10.87 16.46 -28.87
N GLY A 9 -10.50 17.69 -29.22
CA GLY A 9 -10.22 18.77 -28.26
C GLY A 9 -8.85 18.79 -27.56
N TYR A 10 -8.09 17.70 -27.57
CA TYR A 10 -6.77 17.64 -26.91
C TYR A 10 -5.61 17.80 -27.89
N ARG A 11 -4.62 18.62 -27.53
CA ARG A 11 -3.34 18.75 -28.26
C ARG A 11 -2.27 17.93 -27.56
N ILE A 12 -1.79 16.88 -28.22
CA ILE A 12 -0.60 16.13 -27.80
C ILE A 12 0.59 16.59 -28.66
N VAL A 13 1.71 16.94 -28.02
CA VAL A 13 2.93 17.39 -28.71
C VAL A 13 4.06 16.41 -28.40
N CYS A 14 4.30 15.47 -29.31
CA CYS A 14 5.41 14.54 -29.21
C CYS A 14 6.70 15.17 -29.74
N TYR A 15 7.76 15.16 -28.94
CA TYR A 15 9.11 15.55 -29.35
C TYR A 15 9.91 14.31 -29.75
N LEU A 16 10.41 14.28 -30.98
CA LEU A 16 11.28 13.20 -31.46
C LEU A 16 12.74 13.60 -31.23
N LEU A 17 13.38 13.00 -30.22
CA LEU A 17 14.83 13.13 -30.01
C LEU A 17 15.58 12.27 -31.02
N LEU A 18 16.36 12.90 -31.89
CA LEU A 18 17.26 12.25 -32.84
C LEU A 18 18.69 12.32 -32.31
N THR A 19 19.28 11.18 -31.97
CA THR A 19 20.73 11.03 -31.79
C THR A 19 21.37 10.57 -33.11
N PRO A 20 22.55 11.08 -33.48
CA PRO A 20 23.21 10.72 -34.73
C PRO A 20 23.94 9.37 -34.63
N VAL A 21 23.88 8.59 -35.71
CA VAL A 21 24.76 7.45 -35.97
C VAL A 21 25.69 7.85 -37.13
N PRO A 22 27.02 7.65 -37.04
CA PRO A 22 27.96 8.17 -38.03
C PRO A 22 27.88 7.44 -39.38
N PHE A 23 28.17 8.19 -40.45
CA PHE A 23 28.51 7.65 -41.76
C PHE A 23 29.84 6.86 -41.71
N PHE A 24 29.94 5.82 -42.52
CA PHE A 24 31.23 5.32 -43.03
C PHE A 24 31.10 5.00 -44.52
N CYS A 25 32.16 5.25 -45.29
CA CYS A 25 32.13 5.17 -46.75
C CYS A 25 32.13 3.73 -47.27
N LEU A 26 31.40 3.51 -48.37
CA LEU A 26 31.66 2.41 -49.29
C LEU A 26 32.95 2.70 -50.07
N SER A 27 33.92 1.79 -50.04
CA SER A 27 34.95 1.72 -51.07
C SER A 27 34.42 0.92 -52.26
N GLN A 28 34.65 1.40 -53.48
CA GLN A 28 34.44 0.58 -54.68
C GLN A 28 35.60 -0.41 -54.81
N GLN A 29 35.29 -1.67 -55.02
CA GLN A 29 36.17 -2.61 -55.72
C GLN A 29 35.38 -3.31 -56.84
N THR A 30 36.13 -3.83 -57.81
CA THR A 30 35.65 -4.08 -59.17
C THR A 30 34.77 -5.31 -59.32
N TYR A 31 33.88 -5.26 -60.30
CA TYR A 31 33.20 -6.43 -60.85
C TYR A 31 34.22 -7.37 -61.50
N ASP A 32 34.06 -8.67 -61.25
CA ASP A 32 34.43 -9.74 -62.17
C ASP A 32 33.18 -10.59 -62.43
N ASP A 33 32.92 -10.94 -63.70
CA ASP A 33 31.65 -11.55 -64.11
C ASP A 33 31.69 -13.09 -64.01
N VAL A 34 30.99 -13.61 -63.01
CA VAL A 34 30.53 -15.00 -63.01
C VAL A 34 29.05 -15.04 -62.63
N SER A 35 28.19 -14.81 -63.61
CA SER A 35 26.72 -14.86 -63.51
C SER A 35 26.13 -16.27 -63.25
N ARG A 36 26.61 -16.96 -62.21
CA ARG A 36 25.92 -18.08 -61.57
C ARG A 36 24.58 -17.57 -61.03
N SER A 37 23.50 -17.84 -61.76
CA SER A 37 22.14 -17.41 -61.44
C SER A 37 21.61 -18.11 -60.17
N SER A 38 22.01 -17.57 -59.01
CA SER A 38 21.65 -18.11 -57.70
C SER A 38 20.13 -18.22 -57.60
N SER A 39 19.61 -19.44 -57.50
CA SER A 39 18.17 -19.63 -57.44
C SER A 39 17.70 -19.31 -56.04
N SER A 40 17.02 -18.16 -55.91
CA SER A 40 16.27 -17.80 -54.72
C SER A 40 15.06 -18.71 -54.59
N TYR A 41 14.98 -19.41 -53.47
CA TYR A 41 13.85 -20.19 -53.01
C TYR A 41 13.05 -19.38 -51.99
N SER A 42 11.75 -19.66 -51.92
CA SER A 42 10.82 -19.06 -50.97
C SER A 42 10.03 -20.15 -50.25
N GLY A 43 9.52 -19.85 -49.06
CA GLY A 43 8.60 -20.72 -48.31
C GLY A 43 7.88 -19.95 -47.21
N THR A 44 6.89 -20.57 -46.57
CA THR A 44 6.03 -19.95 -45.55
C THR A 44 6.10 -20.65 -44.19
N VAL A 45 5.97 -19.88 -43.11
CA VAL A 45 5.86 -20.38 -41.73
C VAL A 45 4.56 -19.88 -41.10
N PHE A 46 3.60 -20.79 -40.88
CA PHE A 46 2.26 -20.47 -40.38
C PHE A 46 1.98 -21.20 -39.05
N GLU A 47 1.07 -20.65 -38.23
CA GLU A 47 0.55 -21.33 -37.05
C GLU A 47 -0.44 -22.43 -37.45
N LYS A 48 -0.21 -23.66 -36.99
CA LYS A 48 -1.03 -24.83 -37.34
C LYS A 48 -2.51 -24.65 -36.98
N ALA A 49 -2.80 -24.06 -35.83
CA ALA A 49 -4.15 -23.91 -35.29
C ALA A 49 -4.95 -22.76 -35.94
N THR A 50 -4.32 -21.60 -36.16
CA THR A 50 -5.03 -20.39 -36.64
C THR A 50 -4.81 -20.09 -38.12
N GLN A 51 -3.88 -20.79 -38.78
CA GLN A 51 -3.44 -20.53 -40.16
C GLN A 51 -2.89 -19.10 -40.38
N LYS A 52 -2.48 -18.40 -39.31
CA LYS A 52 -1.85 -17.08 -39.38
C LYS A 52 -0.35 -17.18 -39.69
N PRO A 53 0.24 -16.19 -40.38
CA PRO A 53 1.69 -16.13 -40.57
C PRO A 53 2.42 -15.88 -39.26
N ILE A 54 3.52 -16.61 -39.02
CA ILE A 54 4.41 -16.40 -37.88
C ILE A 54 5.55 -15.50 -38.32
N VAL A 55 5.57 -14.29 -37.79
CA VAL A 55 6.54 -13.23 -38.13
C VAL A 55 7.80 -13.37 -37.27
N GLY A 56 8.98 -13.23 -37.89
CA GLY A 56 10.26 -13.25 -37.17
C GLY A 56 10.76 -14.62 -36.73
N ALA A 57 10.05 -15.70 -37.05
CA ALA A 57 10.52 -17.07 -36.81
C ALA A 57 11.86 -17.28 -37.51
N ARG A 58 12.82 -17.92 -36.82
CA ARG A 58 14.17 -18.19 -37.29
C ARG A 58 14.21 -19.50 -38.05
N ILE A 59 14.48 -19.43 -39.34
CA ILE A 59 14.67 -20.55 -40.26
C ILE A 59 16.17 -20.82 -40.40
N THR A 60 16.58 -22.08 -40.30
CA THR A 60 17.92 -22.55 -40.65
C THR A 60 17.81 -23.63 -41.70
N ILE A 61 18.55 -23.47 -42.80
CA ILE A 61 18.61 -24.43 -43.90
C ILE A 61 19.98 -25.11 -43.83
N THR A 62 19.98 -26.44 -43.82
CA THR A 62 21.17 -27.30 -43.79
C THR A 62 21.16 -28.24 -44.99
N ASN A 63 22.29 -28.46 -45.64
CA ASN A 63 22.46 -29.48 -46.67
C ASN A 63 22.59 -30.85 -45.99
N THR A 64 21.72 -31.80 -46.29
CA THR A 64 21.71 -33.11 -45.61
C THR A 64 22.74 -34.09 -46.16
N GLU A 65 23.44 -33.76 -47.25
CA GLU A 65 24.48 -34.60 -47.84
C GLU A 65 25.82 -34.53 -47.07
N ASN A 66 26.04 -33.44 -46.33
CA ASN A 66 27.30 -33.14 -45.62
C ASN A 66 27.09 -32.38 -44.29
N ASP A 67 25.84 -32.27 -43.83
CA ASP A 67 25.36 -31.48 -42.68
C ASP A 67 25.81 -30.00 -42.67
N THR A 68 26.25 -29.43 -43.80
CA THR A 68 26.71 -28.03 -43.81
C THR A 68 25.54 -27.05 -43.83
N LYS A 69 25.60 -26.07 -42.95
CA LYS A 69 24.63 -24.98 -42.88
C LYS A 69 24.67 -24.13 -44.15
N VAL A 70 23.57 -24.09 -44.87
CA VAL A 70 23.38 -23.31 -46.12
C VAL A 70 23.01 -21.86 -45.80
N ALA A 71 22.07 -21.64 -44.86
CA ALA A 71 21.62 -20.31 -44.49
C ALA A 71 20.95 -20.27 -43.09
N THR A 72 20.89 -19.08 -42.49
CA THR A 72 19.86 -18.74 -41.50
C THR A 72 19.18 -17.45 -41.97
N VAL A 73 17.85 -17.44 -41.95
CA VAL A 73 17.01 -16.28 -42.29
C VAL A 73 15.84 -16.20 -41.31
N SER A 74 15.07 -15.11 -41.33
CA SER A 74 13.84 -14.97 -40.54
C SER A 74 12.64 -14.74 -41.45
N SER A 75 11.45 -15.14 -41.00
CA SER A 75 10.20 -14.90 -41.74
C SER A 75 9.76 -13.43 -41.69
N GLY A 76 9.22 -12.93 -42.80
CA GLY A 76 8.64 -11.60 -42.95
C GLY A 76 7.28 -11.44 -42.26
N ARG A 77 6.66 -10.27 -42.45
CA ARG A 77 5.34 -9.91 -41.87
C ARG A 77 4.18 -10.78 -42.40
N ASP A 78 4.40 -11.40 -43.55
CA ASP A 78 3.55 -12.35 -44.28
C ASP A 78 3.90 -13.81 -43.96
N GLY A 79 4.86 -14.05 -43.06
CA GLY A 79 5.37 -15.39 -42.75
C GLY A 79 6.25 -16.00 -43.84
N ILE A 80 6.54 -15.25 -44.93
CA ILE A 80 7.39 -15.73 -46.03
C ILE A 80 8.86 -15.58 -45.66
N TYR A 81 9.69 -16.55 -46.01
CA TYR A 81 11.14 -16.46 -45.96
C TYR A 81 11.75 -16.75 -47.33
N TYR A 82 12.93 -16.20 -47.58
CA TYR A 82 13.68 -16.35 -48.83
C TYR A 82 15.13 -16.75 -48.55
N PHE A 83 15.72 -17.59 -49.39
CA PHE A 83 17.15 -17.94 -49.34
C PHE A 83 17.64 -18.36 -50.72
N SER A 84 18.92 -18.17 -51.03
CA SER A 84 19.52 -18.56 -52.32
C SER A 84 20.48 -19.73 -52.16
N MET A 85 20.53 -20.61 -53.17
CA MET A 85 21.54 -21.66 -53.27
C MET A 85 22.29 -21.58 -54.61
N GLN A 86 23.59 -21.93 -54.60
CA GLN A 86 24.41 -22.04 -55.80
C GLN A 86 24.36 -23.44 -56.44
N THR A 87 24.08 -24.48 -55.65
CA THR A 87 24.02 -25.88 -56.08
C THR A 87 22.72 -26.51 -55.59
N PHE A 88 22.18 -27.45 -56.38
CA PHE A 88 21.05 -28.27 -55.98
C PHE A 88 21.55 -29.50 -55.20
N SER A 89 21.32 -29.52 -53.89
CA SER A 89 21.51 -30.67 -52.99
C SER A 89 20.23 -30.92 -52.19
N ASN A 90 20.16 -32.05 -51.50
CA ASN A 90 19.09 -32.34 -50.53
C ASN A 90 19.21 -31.38 -49.33
N ILE A 91 18.10 -30.79 -48.88
CA ILE A 91 18.10 -29.82 -47.78
C ILE A 91 17.14 -30.17 -46.65
N LYS A 92 17.44 -29.66 -45.46
CA LYS A 92 16.62 -29.75 -44.26
C LYS A 92 16.38 -28.34 -43.73
N VAL A 93 15.11 -27.96 -43.66
CA VAL A 93 14.64 -26.65 -43.20
C VAL A 93 14.11 -26.81 -41.78
N GLN A 94 14.83 -26.25 -40.82
CA GLN A 94 14.43 -26.18 -39.41
C GLN A 94 13.90 -24.79 -39.08
N VAL A 95 12.78 -24.72 -38.38
CA VAL A 95 12.10 -23.46 -38.02
C VAL A 95 11.90 -23.40 -36.51
N THR A 96 12.30 -22.28 -35.91
CA THR A 96 12.31 -22.04 -34.46
C THR A 96 11.77 -20.66 -34.13
N MET A 97 10.94 -20.56 -33.10
CA MET A 97 10.38 -19.32 -32.56
C MET A 97 10.16 -19.53 -31.06
N SER A 98 10.04 -18.46 -30.26
CA SER A 98 9.51 -18.62 -28.90
C SER A 98 8.09 -19.20 -28.96
N ASP A 99 7.64 -19.86 -27.88
CA ASP A 99 6.24 -20.27 -27.69
C ASP A 99 5.70 -21.33 -28.70
N PHE A 100 6.52 -21.78 -29.65
CA PHE A 100 6.19 -22.77 -30.67
C PHE A 100 7.11 -24.00 -30.61
N LYS A 101 6.56 -25.19 -30.92
CA LYS A 101 7.35 -26.41 -31.13
C LYS A 101 8.18 -26.24 -32.39
N LYS A 102 9.45 -26.69 -32.35
CA LYS A 102 10.36 -26.65 -33.50
C LYS A 102 9.75 -27.38 -34.69
N GLY A 103 9.59 -26.67 -35.81
CA GLY A 103 9.21 -27.25 -37.10
C GLY A 103 10.43 -27.77 -37.84
N GLU A 104 10.29 -28.87 -38.56
CA GLU A 104 11.32 -29.39 -39.44
C GLU A 104 10.69 -30.01 -40.69
N ARG A 105 11.29 -29.79 -41.86
CA ARG A 105 10.96 -30.50 -43.10
C ARG A 105 12.21 -30.66 -43.96
N SER A 106 12.43 -31.88 -44.46
CA SER A 106 13.45 -32.17 -45.46
C SER A 106 12.85 -32.14 -46.87
N PHE A 107 13.69 -31.79 -47.84
CA PHE A 107 13.35 -31.72 -49.26
C PHE A 107 14.48 -32.34 -50.09
N THR A 108 14.14 -33.28 -50.97
CA THR A 108 15.10 -33.85 -51.91
C THR A 108 15.39 -32.90 -53.08
N LYS A 109 16.49 -33.16 -53.79
CA LYS A 109 16.85 -32.52 -55.05
C LYS A 109 15.78 -32.60 -56.14
N ASN A 110 14.83 -33.55 -56.05
CA ASN A 110 13.70 -33.63 -56.96
C ASN A 110 12.54 -32.76 -56.49
N ASP A 111 12.20 -32.77 -55.20
CA ASP A 111 11.21 -31.89 -54.57
C ASP A 111 11.52 -30.40 -54.87
N LEU A 112 12.80 -30.02 -54.79
CA LEU A 112 13.26 -28.65 -55.10
C LEU A 112 13.05 -28.24 -56.57
N LYS A 113 12.98 -29.21 -57.50
CA LYS A 113 12.62 -28.96 -58.91
C LYS A 113 11.11 -28.89 -59.08
N GLU A 114 10.38 -29.87 -58.53
CA GLU A 114 8.92 -29.98 -58.62
C GLU A 114 8.24 -28.73 -58.05
N TYR A 115 8.68 -28.26 -56.87
CA TYR A 115 8.12 -27.10 -56.20
C TYR A 115 8.56 -25.75 -56.78
N GLY A 116 9.30 -25.70 -57.90
CA GLY A 116 9.46 -24.48 -58.71
C GLY A 116 9.89 -23.22 -57.94
N LYS A 117 10.88 -23.35 -57.03
CA LYS A 117 11.37 -22.30 -56.11
C LYS A 117 10.39 -21.84 -55.00
N ARG A 118 9.25 -22.53 -54.80
CA ARG A 118 8.26 -22.25 -53.74
C ARG A 118 8.02 -23.47 -52.86
N LEU A 119 8.80 -23.58 -51.78
CA LEU A 119 8.69 -24.68 -50.80
C LEU A 119 7.32 -24.68 -50.10
N PRO A 120 6.72 -25.86 -49.87
CA PRO A 120 5.52 -26.02 -49.06
C PRO A 120 5.61 -25.39 -47.66
N THR A 121 4.48 -24.86 -47.18
CA THR A 121 4.33 -24.28 -45.84
C THR A 121 4.83 -25.22 -44.73
N ILE A 122 5.58 -24.66 -43.77
CA ILE A 122 5.91 -25.32 -42.51
C ILE A 122 4.95 -24.78 -41.43
N TYR A 123 4.14 -25.67 -40.86
CA TYR A 123 3.22 -25.32 -39.78
C TYR A 123 3.86 -25.55 -38.42
N LEU A 124 3.91 -24.52 -37.58
CA LEU A 124 4.32 -24.67 -36.18
C LEU A 124 3.11 -24.94 -35.29
N ASP A 125 3.26 -25.88 -34.38
CA ASP A 125 2.31 -26.17 -33.31
C ASP A 125 2.71 -25.35 -32.07
N THR A 126 1.76 -24.84 -31.28
CA THR A 126 2.11 -24.07 -30.07
C THR A 126 2.78 -24.99 -29.05
N ALA A 127 3.89 -24.52 -28.46
CA ALA A 127 4.65 -25.30 -27.48
C ALA A 127 3.84 -25.53 -26.21
N PHE A 128 3.04 -24.54 -25.83
CA PHE A 128 2.23 -24.53 -24.63
C PHE A 128 0.74 -24.41 -24.96
N LYS A 129 0.05 -25.56 -24.95
CA LYS A 129 -1.10 -25.63 -24.06
C LYS A 129 -0.55 -25.63 -22.64
N ILE A 130 -0.73 -24.54 -21.91
CA ILE A 130 -0.77 -24.64 -20.45
C ILE A 130 -2.12 -25.26 -20.14
N ASP A 131 -2.18 -26.60 -20.12
CA ASP A 131 -3.28 -27.29 -19.47
C ASP A 131 -3.15 -26.97 -17.98
N PHE A 132 -3.91 -25.96 -17.54
CA PHE A 132 -4.08 -25.61 -16.13
C PHE A 132 -4.81 -26.74 -15.42
N THR A 133 -4.08 -27.83 -15.15
CA THR A 133 -4.42 -28.75 -14.06
C THR A 133 -4.49 -27.86 -12.81
N PRO A 134 -5.67 -27.63 -12.21
CA PRO A 134 -5.77 -26.75 -11.06
C PRO A 134 -4.91 -27.34 -9.94
N ALA A 135 -4.06 -26.52 -9.33
CA ALA A 135 -3.18 -26.97 -8.26
C ALA A 135 -4.01 -27.72 -7.21
N ALA A 136 -3.57 -28.94 -6.87
CA ALA A 136 -4.31 -29.81 -5.95
C ALA A 136 -4.66 -29.03 -4.67
N PRO A 137 -5.92 -29.09 -4.19
CA PRO A 137 -6.40 -28.16 -3.18
C PRO A 137 -5.58 -28.28 -1.89
N VAL A 138 -4.72 -27.29 -1.67
CA VAL A 138 -3.80 -27.25 -0.54
C VAL A 138 -4.62 -27.18 0.74
N ARG A 139 -4.37 -28.12 1.64
CA ARG A 139 -4.90 -28.11 3.00
C ARG A 139 -4.07 -27.14 3.84
N GLN A 140 -4.72 -26.13 4.39
CA GLN A 140 -4.10 -25.04 5.14
C GLN A 140 -4.53 -25.11 6.62
N SER A 141 -3.83 -24.41 7.52
CA SER A 141 -4.39 -24.14 8.84
C SER A 141 -5.66 -23.28 8.71
N LYS A 142 -6.47 -23.23 9.77
CA LYS A 142 -7.65 -22.36 9.79
C LYS A 142 -7.24 -20.88 9.68
N GLU A 143 -6.22 -20.47 10.41
CA GLU A 143 -5.64 -19.12 10.36
C GLU A 143 -5.19 -18.77 8.94
N ASP A 144 -4.28 -19.54 8.33
CA ASP A 144 -3.75 -19.26 6.99
C ASP A 144 -4.87 -19.16 5.94
N PHE A 145 -5.85 -20.07 5.99
CA PHE A 145 -6.98 -20.03 5.08
C PHE A 145 -7.81 -18.75 5.26
N VAL A 146 -8.10 -18.36 6.49
CA VAL A 146 -8.91 -17.16 6.77
C VAL A 146 -8.15 -15.90 6.37
N VAL A 147 -6.85 -15.81 6.66
CA VAL A 147 -5.96 -14.73 6.18
C VAL A 147 -6.05 -14.62 4.66
N ASN A 148 -5.74 -15.70 3.94
CA ASN A 148 -5.77 -15.73 2.47
C ASN A 148 -7.15 -15.36 1.88
N LYS A 149 -8.25 -15.73 2.55
CA LYS A 149 -9.61 -15.34 2.09
C LYS A 149 -9.94 -13.87 2.38
N LEU A 150 -9.52 -13.32 3.53
CA LEU A 150 -9.77 -11.92 3.86
C LEU A 150 -8.92 -10.98 2.98
N GLU A 151 -7.63 -11.29 2.78
CA GLU A 151 -6.78 -10.57 1.83
C GLU A 151 -7.38 -10.58 0.41
N SER A 152 -7.98 -11.70 -0.03
CA SER A 152 -8.58 -11.81 -1.37
C SER A 152 -9.75 -10.85 -1.64
N VAL A 153 -10.37 -10.30 -0.59
CA VAL A 153 -11.40 -9.25 -0.69
C VAL A 153 -10.90 -7.87 -0.27
N ASN A 154 -9.60 -7.69 0.03
CA ASN A 154 -9.01 -6.48 0.63
C ASN A 154 -9.59 -6.14 2.02
N LEU A 155 -9.89 -7.17 2.81
CA LEU A 155 -10.15 -7.05 4.24
C LEU A 155 -8.92 -7.46 5.03
N LEU A 156 -8.63 -6.72 6.08
CA LEU A 156 -7.49 -6.99 6.95
C LEU A 156 -7.84 -8.21 7.86
N PRO A 157 -6.90 -9.13 8.15
CA PRO A 157 -7.20 -10.36 8.89
C PRO A 157 -7.26 -10.14 10.41
N LEU A 158 -8.27 -9.39 10.84
CA LEU A 158 -8.45 -8.94 12.23
C LEU A 158 -9.46 -9.86 12.92
N PRO A 159 -9.42 -10.12 14.23
CA PRO A 159 -10.32 -11.12 14.80
C PRO A 159 -11.82 -10.76 14.67
N ALA A 160 -12.17 -9.47 14.53
CA ALA A 160 -13.51 -9.04 14.11
C ALA A 160 -13.89 -9.50 12.68
N ALA A 161 -12.93 -9.50 11.75
CA ALA A 161 -13.07 -10.03 10.40
C ALA A 161 -13.08 -11.57 10.37
N TYR A 162 -12.33 -12.24 11.27
CA TYR A 162 -12.49 -13.68 11.53
C TYR A 162 -13.90 -13.99 12.03
N ASP A 163 -14.40 -13.26 13.04
CA ASP A 163 -15.74 -13.46 13.60
C ASP A 163 -16.86 -13.17 12.62
N LEU A 164 -16.69 -12.18 11.75
CA LEU A 164 -17.53 -11.97 10.57
C LEU A 164 -17.52 -13.21 9.66
N LEU A 165 -16.34 -13.73 9.32
CA LEU A 165 -16.24 -14.91 8.47
C LEU A 165 -16.89 -16.13 9.13
N PHE A 166 -16.72 -16.31 10.44
CA PHE A 166 -17.40 -17.34 11.24
C PHE A 166 -18.91 -17.10 11.36
N TYR A 167 -19.39 -15.86 11.42
CA TYR A 167 -20.82 -15.54 11.43
C TYR A 167 -21.48 -15.86 10.08
N LEU A 168 -20.81 -15.55 8.97
CA LEU A 168 -21.25 -15.96 7.63
C LEU A 168 -21.10 -17.46 7.38
N ASN A 169 -20.21 -18.13 8.11
CA ASN A 169 -19.85 -19.54 7.91
C ASN A 169 -19.67 -20.28 9.25
N PRO A 170 -20.75 -20.49 10.03
CA PRO A 170 -20.65 -21.08 11.37
C PRO A 170 -20.01 -22.47 11.39
N GLY A 171 -20.16 -23.23 10.30
CA GLY A 171 -19.48 -24.53 10.09
C GLY A 171 -17.95 -24.49 9.96
N LEU A 172 -17.31 -23.31 10.01
CA LEU A 172 -15.84 -23.19 10.10
C LEU A 172 -15.33 -23.22 11.55
N ARG A 173 -16.17 -22.90 12.55
CA ARG A 173 -15.70 -22.82 13.96
C ARG A 173 -15.23 -24.18 14.50
N GLY A 174 -15.85 -25.27 14.07
CA GLY A 174 -15.51 -26.66 14.43
C GLY A 174 -14.61 -27.40 13.44
N LYS A 175 -13.76 -26.69 12.69
CA LYS A 175 -12.74 -27.28 11.80
C LYS A 175 -11.34 -26.81 12.20
N ASP A 176 -10.36 -27.71 12.15
CA ASP A 176 -8.95 -27.42 12.46
C ASP A 176 -8.14 -27.01 11.22
N SER A 177 -8.62 -27.40 10.04
CA SER A 177 -7.96 -27.16 8.75
C SER A 177 -8.98 -27.07 7.62
N LEU A 178 -8.62 -26.36 6.55
CA LEU A 178 -9.50 -26.06 5.42
C LEU A 178 -8.79 -26.33 4.10
N MET A 179 -9.55 -26.74 3.09
CA MET A 179 -9.04 -26.94 1.73
C MET A 179 -9.14 -25.62 0.96
N SER A 180 -8.16 -25.24 0.14
CA SER A 180 -8.17 -23.94 -0.57
C SER A 180 -9.44 -23.65 -1.39
N ASN A 181 -10.15 -24.71 -1.82
CA ASN A 181 -11.40 -24.70 -2.56
C ASN A 181 -12.68 -24.87 -1.70
N ASP A 182 -12.59 -24.94 -0.37
CA ASP A 182 -13.76 -24.92 0.53
C ASP A 182 -14.64 -23.69 0.23
N LYS A 183 -15.94 -23.91 0.03
CA LYS A 183 -16.91 -22.85 -0.28
C LYS A 183 -17.22 -22.04 0.98
N VAL A 184 -16.60 -20.87 1.06
CA VAL A 184 -16.81 -19.91 2.14
C VAL A 184 -17.52 -18.67 1.58
N ILE A 185 -18.62 -18.30 2.24
CA ILE A 185 -19.39 -17.07 2.00
C ILE A 185 -18.52 -15.91 2.47
N LEU A 186 -17.88 -15.22 1.54
CA LEU A 186 -17.12 -14.01 1.82
C LEU A 186 -18.10 -12.83 2.02
N PRO A 187 -17.78 -11.88 2.91
CA PRO A 187 -18.53 -10.63 3.02
C PRO A 187 -18.52 -9.87 1.69
N LYS A 188 -19.68 -9.35 1.27
CA LYS A 188 -19.78 -8.52 0.07
C LYS A 188 -19.30 -7.11 0.39
N MET A 189 -18.22 -6.66 -0.26
CA MET A 189 -17.81 -5.25 -0.18
C MET A 189 -18.97 -4.33 -0.60
N PRO A 190 -19.36 -3.34 0.23
CA PRO A 190 -20.51 -2.51 -0.06
C PRO A 190 -20.26 -1.55 -1.22
N ARG A 191 -21.32 -1.23 -1.97
CA ARG A 191 -21.24 -0.35 -3.14
C ARG A 191 -21.20 1.13 -2.73
N ILE A 192 -20.00 1.62 -2.39
CA ILE A 192 -19.75 3.05 -2.19
C ILE A 192 -20.15 3.81 -3.48
N SER A 193 -21.04 4.81 -3.34
CA SER A 193 -21.55 5.60 -4.47
C SER A 193 -20.44 6.42 -5.14
N ASN A 194 -20.66 6.81 -6.39
CA ASN A 194 -19.68 7.62 -7.13
C ASN A 194 -19.51 9.03 -6.52
N ASP A 195 -20.56 9.58 -5.92
CA ASP A 195 -20.52 10.88 -5.24
C ASP A 195 -19.66 10.81 -3.97
N VAL A 196 -19.83 9.77 -3.15
CA VAL A 196 -19.01 9.54 -1.95
C VAL A 196 -17.56 9.24 -2.33
N LYS A 197 -17.31 8.47 -3.40
CA LYS A 197 -15.96 8.28 -3.94
C LYS A 197 -15.32 9.58 -4.40
N ARG A 198 -16.07 10.45 -5.08
CA ARG A 198 -15.58 11.75 -5.57
C ARG A 198 -15.30 12.70 -4.40
N GLN A 199 -16.25 12.88 -3.49
CA GLN A 199 -16.09 13.70 -2.30
C GLN A 199 -14.89 13.24 -1.47
N ASN A 200 -14.78 11.95 -1.17
CA ASN A 200 -13.64 11.44 -0.41
C ASN A 200 -12.32 11.59 -1.18
N LYS A 201 -12.29 11.42 -2.50
CA LYS A 201 -11.08 11.67 -3.30
C LYS A 201 -10.66 13.14 -3.25
N ASP A 202 -11.60 14.07 -3.44
CA ASP A 202 -11.31 15.50 -3.49
C ASP A 202 -10.87 16.01 -2.10
N VAL A 203 -11.50 15.53 -1.02
CA VAL A 203 -11.09 15.82 0.38
C VAL A 203 -9.76 15.14 0.72
N PHE A 204 -9.55 13.86 0.36
CA PHE A 204 -8.28 13.14 0.59
C PHE A 204 -7.09 13.80 -0.10
N LEU A 205 -7.28 14.29 -1.33
CA LEU A 205 -6.26 15.06 -2.03
C LEU A 205 -5.94 16.36 -1.28
N SER A 206 -6.95 17.09 -0.79
CA SER A 206 -6.73 18.30 0.03
C SER A 206 -6.02 17.99 1.36
N ASP A 207 -6.43 16.94 2.05
CA ASP A 207 -5.93 16.51 3.36
C ASP A 207 -4.48 16.02 3.29
N ARG A 208 -4.11 15.33 2.20
CA ARG A 208 -2.76 14.87 1.90
C ARG A 208 -1.86 15.98 1.35
N THR A 209 -2.42 17.04 0.74
CA THR A 209 -1.61 18.19 0.31
C THR A 209 -1.06 19.00 1.47
N LYS A 210 -0.01 19.75 1.18
CA LYS A 210 0.61 20.74 2.06
C LYS A 210 -0.13 22.07 1.93
N ASP A 211 -0.71 22.59 3.01
CA ASP A 211 -1.26 23.95 3.03
C ASP A 211 -0.37 24.89 3.88
N LYS A 212 0.10 25.96 3.24
CA LYS A 212 1.03 26.91 3.87
C LYS A 212 0.41 27.67 5.05
N ASN A 213 -0.90 27.93 5.04
CA ASN A 213 -1.55 28.65 6.13
C ASN A 213 -1.70 27.75 7.35
N THR A 214 -2.13 26.49 7.16
CA THR A 214 -2.16 25.48 8.22
C THR A 214 -0.75 25.21 8.78
N GLN A 215 0.28 25.21 7.93
CA GLN A 215 1.67 24.99 8.36
C GLN A 215 2.26 26.18 9.13
N ASN A 216 1.91 27.42 8.76
CA ASN A 216 2.22 28.61 9.58
C ASN A 216 1.48 28.53 10.93
N GLN A 217 0.18 28.20 10.94
CA GLN A 217 -0.60 28.03 12.18
C GLN A 217 -0.03 26.91 13.07
N LEU A 218 0.48 25.83 12.49
CA LEU A 218 1.19 24.77 13.20
C LEU A 218 2.48 25.28 13.84
N HIS A 219 3.30 26.04 13.10
CA HIS A 219 4.50 26.68 13.64
C HIS A 219 4.17 27.62 14.80
N ASP A 220 3.18 28.51 14.65
CA ASP A 220 2.77 29.46 15.68
C ASP A 220 2.18 28.76 16.91
N SER A 221 1.46 27.65 16.72
CA SER A 221 0.93 26.82 17.81
C SER A 221 2.04 26.10 18.58
N ILE A 222 3.01 25.53 17.87
CA ILE A 222 4.23 24.94 18.45
C ILE A 222 5.02 25.99 19.25
N ASP A 223 5.18 27.20 18.70
CA ASP A 223 5.84 28.31 19.37
C ASP A 223 5.09 28.78 20.62
N LYS A 224 3.74 28.85 20.58
CA LYS A 224 2.92 29.16 21.77
C LYS A 224 3.14 28.13 22.86
N LEU A 225 3.05 26.84 22.54
CA LEU A 225 3.16 25.78 23.54
C LEU A 225 4.59 25.63 24.08
N ILE A 226 5.63 25.75 23.26
CA ILE A 226 7.03 25.77 23.75
C ILE A 226 7.23 26.90 24.77
N ARG A 227 6.64 28.09 24.56
CA ARG A 227 6.70 29.18 25.54
C ARG A 227 5.95 28.85 26.84
N ILE A 228 4.79 28.20 26.76
CA ILE A 228 4.01 27.74 27.93
C ILE A 228 4.76 26.64 28.71
N LEU A 229 5.46 25.73 28.04
CA LEU A 229 6.27 24.67 28.66
C LEU A 229 7.58 25.22 29.24
N SER A 230 8.19 26.21 28.58
CA SER A 230 9.43 26.86 29.04
C SER A 230 9.24 27.73 30.27
N ASP A 231 8.01 28.16 30.60
CA ASP A 231 7.80 28.94 31.82
C ASP A 231 7.92 28.07 33.08
N ASP A 232 8.49 28.70 34.11
CA ASP A 232 8.86 28.08 35.36
C ASP A 232 7.67 28.06 36.33
N ILE A 233 7.03 26.88 36.38
CA ILE A 233 5.93 26.53 37.28
C ILE A 233 6.21 26.84 38.76
N SER A 234 7.48 26.88 39.21
CA SER A 234 7.80 27.13 40.62
C SER A 234 7.33 28.52 41.11
N LYS A 235 7.31 29.51 40.20
CA LYS A 235 6.80 30.87 40.45
C LYS A 235 5.34 30.89 40.92
N TYR A 236 4.53 29.92 40.51
CA TYR A 236 3.08 29.91 40.67
C TYR A 236 2.60 29.35 42.02
N LYS A 237 3.51 28.83 42.86
CA LYS A 237 3.21 28.21 44.17
C LYS A 237 2.11 27.14 44.10
N ILE A 238 2.24 26.24 43.11
CA ILE A 238 1.29 25.16 42.85
C ILE A 238 1.25 24.15 44.02
N LYS A 239 0.05 23.69 44.38
CA LYS A 239 -0.18 22.50 45.22
C LYS A 239 -0.30 21.24 44.36
N TYR A 240 0.37 20.17 44.78
CA TYR A 240 0.39 18.88 44.09
C TYR A 240 -0.34 17.85 44.96
N ASP A 241 -1.41 17.28 44.41
CA ASP A 241 -2.28 16.35 45.13
C ASP A 241 -2.22 14.97 44.45
N GLY A 242 -1.36 14.07 44.95
CA GLY A 242 -1.16 12.74 44.35
C GLY A 242 -0.45 12.78 42.99
N VAL A 243 0.46 13.74 42.80
CA VAL A 243 1.29 13.92 41.59
C VAL A 243 2.69 14.35 42.03
N ASP A 244 3.74 13.81 41.41
CA ASP A 244 5.10 14.29 41.63
C ASP A 244 5.41 15.55 40.79
N ALA A 245 6.03 16.54 41.43
CA ALA A 245 6.50 17.76 40.77
C ALA A 245 7.72 17.52 39.86
N GLY A 246 8.52 16.47 40.12
CA GLY A 246 9.56 16.00 39.23
C GLY A 246 8.99 15.40 37.93
N GLY A 247 8.07 14.45 38.05
CA GLY A 247 7.32 13.85 36.94
C GLY A 247 6.66 14.90 36.04
N LEU A 248 5.94 15.88 36.60
CA LEU A 248 5.36 16.98 35.80
C LEU A 248 6.42 17.84 35.09
N ARG A 249 7.59 18.08 35.71
CA ARG A 249 8.68 18.83 35.07
C ARG A 249 9.24 18.05 33.89
N GLN A 250 9.54 16.76 34.08
CA GLN A 250 10.07 15.87 33.04
C GLN A 250 9.08 15.67 31.88
N LEU A 251 7.78 15.58 32.19
CA LEU A 251 6.67 15.54 31.23
C LEU A 251 6.67 16.78 30.31
N ARG A 252 6.83 17.98 30.89
CA ARG A 252 6.92 19.25 30.14
C ARG A 252 8.23 19.36 29.34
N GLU A 253 9.34 18.88 29.91
CA GLU A 253 10.66 18.87 29.26
C GLU A 253 10.68 17.99 28.01
N TYR A 254 10.24 16.73 28.09
CA TYR A 254 10.19 15.85 26.92
C TYR A 254 9.19 16.31 25.86
N MET A 255 8.01 16.79 26.26
CA MET A 255 7.05 17.40 25.33
C MET A 255 7.66 18.61 24.61
N GLN A 256 8.44 19.45 25.31
CA GLN A 256 9.16 20.56 24.69
C GLN A 256 10.22 20.10 23.69
N MET A 257 10.97 19.02 24.00
CA MET A 257 11.94 18.44 23.06
C MET A 257 11.27 17.90 21.80
N ASP A 258 10.17 17.14 21.93
CA ASP A 258 9.40 16.63 20.79
C ASP A 258 8.91 17.75 19.86
N LEU A 259 8.39 18.84 20.46
CA LEU A 259 7.92 20.02 19.72
C LEU A 259 9.06 20.81 19.08
N GLN A 260 10.26 20.81 19.67
CA GLN A 260 11.44 21.46 19.09
C GLN A 260 11.99 20.69 17.88
N ASP A 261 12.15 19.36 18.01
CA ASP A 261 12.64 18.50 16.91
C ASP A 261 11.69 18.58 15.69
N TYR A 262 10.38 18.48 15.95
CA TYR A 262 9.36 18.46 14.90
C TYR A 262 9.28 19.76 14.08
N LYS A 263 9.86 20.87 14.55
CA LYS A 263 9.91 22.13 13.76
C LYS A 263 10.50 21.95 12.37
N SER A 264 11.51 21.09 12.25
CA SER A 264 12.14 20.78 10.96
C SER A 264 11.19 20.07 9.98
N HIS A 265 10.18 19.35 10.48
CA HIS A 265 9.20 18.59 9.71
C HIS A 265 7.94 19.38 9.35
N ILE A 266 7.68 20.57 9.92
CA ILE A 266 6.47 21.40 9.64
C ILE A 266 6.27 21.66 8.14
N SER A 267 7.35 21.86 7.39
CA SER A 267 7.31 22.08 5.92
C SER A 267 7.01 20.81 5.11
N LYS A 268 6.98 19.65 5.76
CA LYS A 268 6.56 18.35 5.23
C LYS A 268 5.10 18.06 5.59
N THR A 269 4.70 18.34 6.84
CA THR A 269 3.41 17.97 7.44
C THR A 269 2.21 18.19 6.50
N SER A 270 1.45 17.11 6.24
CA SER A 270 0.19 17.17 5.49
C SER A 270 -0.86 17.99 6.24
N LYS A 271 -1.80 18.62 5.52
CA LYS A 271 -2.83 19.51 6.09
C LYS A 271 -3.59 18.84 7.25
N LEU A 272 -4.08 17.61 7.04
CA LEU A 272 -4.86 16.88 8.05
C LEU A 272 -4.09 16.63 9.35
N LYS A 273 -2.80 16.28 9.22
CA LYS A 273 -1.90 16.01 10.35
C LYS A 273 -1.53 17.30 11.09
N ALA A 274 -1.32 18.38 10.35
CA ALA A 274 -1.09 19.70 10.94
C ALA A 274 -2.30 20.17 11.75
N GLU A 275 -3.53 20.02 11.22
CA GLU A 275 -4.78 20.31 11.96
C GLU A 275 -4.91 19.48 13.26
N GLU A 276 -4.56 18.19 13.23
CA GLU A 276 -4.63 17.30 14.40
C GLU A 276 -3.60 17.65 15.47
N ILE A 277 -2.36 17.96 15.05
CA ILE A 277 -1.31 18.43 15.96
C ILE A 277 -1.70 19.80 16.56
N ILE A 278 -2.20 20.76 15.76
CA ILE A 278 -2.72 22.05 16.25
C ILE A 278 -3.82 21.86 17.29
N GLN A 279 -4.75 20.92 17.06
CA GLN A 279 -5.87 20.65 17.97
C GLN A 279 -5.40 20.10 19.33
N LEU A 280 -4.46 19.16 19.33
CA LEU A 280 -3.88 18.61 20.56
C LEU A 280 -3.01 19.65 21.28
N ILE A 281 -2.17 20.40 20.56
CA ILE A 281 -1.35 21.50 21.11
C ILE A 281 -2.22 22.54 21.81
N ASN A 282 -3.33 22.98 21.21
CA ASN A 282 -4.25 23.92 21.84
C ASN A 282 -4.95 23.34 23.08
N SER A 283 -5.26 22.03 23.06
CA SER A 283 -5.88 21.35 24.21
C SER A 283 -4.91 21.20 25.38
N ILE A 284 -3.64 20.90 25.10
CA ILE A 284 -2.54 20.89 26.07
C ILE A 284 -2.32 22.29 26.66
N ALA A 285 -2.30 23.33 25.82
CA ALA A 285 -2.16 24.72 26.27
C ALA A 285 -3.30 25.12 27.22
N VAL A 286 -4.55 24.81 26.88
CA VAL A 286 -5.71 25.07 27.77
C VAL A 286 -5.63 24.27 29.08
N ALA A 287 -5.15 23.03 29.06
CA ALA A 287 -4.95 22.23 30.26
C ALA A 287 -3.86 22.85 31.18
N GLN A 288 -2.71 23.23 30.63
CA GLN A 288 -1.63 23.94 31.35
C GLN A 288 -2.12 25.29 31.91
N GLU A 289 -2.77 26.12 31.10
CA GLU A 289 -3.32 27.42 31.51
C GLU A 289 -4.35 27.26 32.65
N THR A 290 -5.16 26.19 32.62
CA THR A 290 -6.12 25.85 33.69
C THR A 290 -5.43 25.40 34.98
N MET A 291 -4.44 24.51 34.91
CA MET A 291 -3.61 24.10 36.06
C MET A 291 -2.95 25.29 36.75
N LEU A 292 -2.37 26.20 35.96
CA LEU A 292 -1.72 27.43 36.44
C LEU A 292 -2.72 28.39 37.12
N ALA A 293 -3.91 28.56 36.54
CA ALA A 293 -4.96 29.41 37.09
C ALA A 293 -5.51 28.86 38.43
N LEU A 294 -5.72 27.54 38.52
CA LEU A 294 -6.18 26.87 39.74
C LEU A 294 -5.08 26.75 40.82
N ARG A 295 -3.80 26.87 40.43
CA ARG A 295 -2.61 26.65 41.28
C ARG A 295 -2.63 25.30 42.01
N ARG A 296 -3.27 24.31 41.39
CA ARG A 296 -3.50 22.97 41.93
C ARG A 296 -3.45 21.97 40.80
N ILE A 297 -2.70 20.89 40.98
CA ILE A 297 -2.59 19.78 40.04
C ILE A 297 -2.88 18.50 40.79
N GLY A 298 -4.02 17.89 40.51
CA GLY A 298 -4.37 16.55 40.97
C GLY A 298 -4.02 15.49 39.92
N SER A 299 -4.09 14.22 40.31
CA SER A 299 -3.79 13.10 39.42
C SER A 299 -4.67 13.08 38.17
N LYS A 300 -5.91 13.59 38.24
CA LYS A 300 -6.82 13.67 37.08
C LYS A 300 -6.28 14.63 36.00
N GLU A 301 -5.87 15.84 36.39
CA GLU A 301 -5.37 16.83 35.44
C GLU A 301 -4.02 16.39 34.86
N TYR A 302 -3.18 15.74 35.66
CA TYR A 302 -1.92 15.14 35.23
C TYR A 302 -2.13 14.01 34.20
N GLU A 303 -3.00 13.04 34.49
CA GLU A 303 -3.30 11.95 33.54
C GLU A 303 -3.98 12.46 32.26
N GLN A 304 -4.82 13.50 32.33
CA GLN A 304 -5.35 14.15 31.13
C GLN A 304 -4.24 14.78 30.27
N LEU A 305 -3.29 15.48 30.89
CA LEU A 305 -2.13 16.07 30.19
C LEU A 305 -1.22 14.99 29.58
N LYS A 306 -1.02 13.87 30.27
CA LYS A 306 -0.25 12.70 29.84
C LYS A 306 -0.91 12.00 28.65
N ALA A 307 -2.23 11.77 28.68
CA ALA A 307 -2.99 11.23 27.56
C ALA A 307 -2.98 12.17 26.33
N LEU A 308 -3.00 13.49 26.54
CA LEU A 308 -2.85 14.48 25.46
C LEU A 308 -1.45 14.45 24.84
N TRP A 309 -0.40 14.23 25.65
CA TRP A 309 0.97 14.04 25.13
C TRP A 309 1.11 12.70 24.41
N GLU A 310 0.46 11.64 24.88
CA GLU A 310 0.41 10.34 24.22
C GLU A 310 -0.12 10.49 22.79
N ASP A 311 -1.36 10.95 22.61
CA ASP A 311 -1.98 11.16 21.29
C ASP A 311 -1.13 12.07 20.37
N LEU A 312 -0.49 13.10 20.95
CA LEU A 312 0.45 13.97 20.24
C LEU A 312 1.72 13.21 19.81
N SER A 313 2.31 12.39 20.68
CA SER A 313 3.56 11.68 20.42
C SER A 313 3.44 10.67 19.27
N TYR A 314 2.28 10.03 19.09
CA TYR A 314 1.98 9.21 17.91
C TYR A 314 2.05 10.05 16.62
N LEU A 315 1.44 11.25 16.60
CA LEU A 315 1.46 12.14 15.43
C LEU A 315 2.86 12.72 15.14
N LEU A 316 3.64 13.02 16.18
CA LEU A 316 5.03 13.47 16.06
C LEU A 316 6.01 12.31 15.76
N LEU A 317 5.56 11.06 15.82
CA LEU A 317 6.37 9.83 15.74
C LEU A 317 7.49 9.76 16.80
N SER A 318 7.27 10.33 17.99
CA SER A 318 8.27 10.37 19.07
C SER A 318 8.25 9.11 19.94
N SER A 319 9.45 8.59 20.23
CA SER A 319 9.65 7.53 21.21
C SER A 319 9.72 8.04 22.67
N ARG A 320 9.75 9.36 22.91
CA ARG A 320 9.94 9.92 24.26
C ARG A 320 8.80 9.61 25.22
N TYR A 321 7.55 9.58 24.74
CA TYR A 321 6.41 9.13 25.54
C TYR A 321 6.58 7.67 25.99
N MET A 322 7.00 6.78 25.08
CA MET A 322 7.24 5.36 25.36
C MET A 322 8.46 5.09 26.26
N LEU A 323 9.33 6.09 26.45
CA LEU A 323 10.41 6.07 27.44
C LEU A 323 9.90 6.58 28.79
N PHE A 324 9.17 7.69 28.81
CA PHE A 324 8.55 8.25 30.02
C PHE A 324 7.60 7.27 30.71
N SER A 325 6.67 6.66 29.95
CA SER A 325 5.71 5.68 30.49
C SER A 325 6.39 4.41 31.01
N LYS A 326 7.57 4.04 30.50
CA LYS A 326 8.38 2.95 31.08
C LYS A 326 9.06 3.38 32.38
N LEU A 327 9.63 4.58 32.44
CA LEU A 327 10.31 5.12 33.63
C LEU A 327 9.36 5.26 34.82
N GLU A 328 8.13 5.73 34.57
CA GLU A 328 7.07 5.87 35.57
C GLU A 328 6.56 4.51 36.11
N ASN A 329 6.69 3.43 35.31
CA ASN A 329 6.34 2.05 35.69
C ASN A 329 7.52 1.23 36.23
N THR A 330 8.76 1.75 36.26
CA THR A 330 9.91 1.03 36.83
C THR A 330 10.12 1.38 38.31
N GLU A 331 9.87 0.41 39.19
CA GLU A 331 10.02 0.54 40.66
C GLU A 331 11.46 0.79 41.15
N SER A 332 12.48 0.69 40.28
CA SER A 332 13.90 0.81 40.66
C SER A 332 14.53 2.14 40.21
N PRO A 333 14.98 3.00 41.15
CA PRO A 333 15.73 4.22 40.84
C PRO A 333 17.05 3.98 40.09
N GLU A 334 17.68 2.82 40.25
CA GLU A 334 18.92 2.48 39.53
C GLU A 334 18.67 2.28 38.04
N THR A 335 17.58 1.60 37.68
CA THR A 335 17.16 1.39 36.28
C THR A 335 16.82 2.72 35.62
N THR A 336 16.05 3.56 36.33
CA THR A 336 15.71 4.94 35.93
C THR A 336 16.96 5.79 35.71
N THR A 337 17.95 5.72 36.61
CA THR A 337 19.21 6.47 36.51
C THR A 337 20.06 6.01 35.32
N ARG A 338 20.16 4.71 35.06
CA ARG A 338 20.87 4.17 33.88
C ARG A 338 20.21 4.61 32.57
N LEU A 339 18.88 4.54 32.48
CA LEU A 339 18.13 5.02 31.31
C LEU A 339 18.36 6.52 31.06
N ILE A 340 18.29 7.36 32.10
CA ILE A 340 18.51 8.81 31.99
C ILE A 340 19.94 9.14 31.54
N ASN A 341 20.96 8.43 32.05
CA ASN A 341 22.35 8.66 31.66
C ASN A 341 22.60 8.25 30.19
N ASN A 342 22.07 7.09 29.76
CA ASN A 342 22.16 6.66 28.36
C ASN A 342 21.45 7.65 27.41
N MET A 343 20.28 8.19 27.79
CA MET A 343 19.58 9.21 27.01
C MET A 343 20.37 10.54 26.90
N LYS A 344 21.14 10.92 27.93
CA LYS A 344 21.98 12.13 27.91
C LYS A 344 23.30 11.96 27.13
N GLN A 345 23.75 10.73 26.91
CA GLN A 345 24.93 10.45 26.07
C GLN A 345 24.57 10.31 24.59
N ASN A 346 23.36 9.81 24.28
CA ASN A 346 22.94 9.51 22.90
C ASN A 346 22.17 10.65 22.22
N SER A 347 22.22 11.88 22.74
CA SER A 347 21.55 13.06 22.15
C SER A 347 22.35 13.68 20.99
N GLY A 348 22.84 12.86 20.06
CA GLY A 348 23.61 13.27 18.89
C GLY A 348 23.19 12.48 17.64
N PRO A 349 23.25 13.06 16.43
CA PRO A 349 22.70 12.44 15.22
C PRO A 349 23.68 11.44 14.56
N ALA A 350 23.96 10.30 15.20
CA ALA A 350 24.47 9.07 14.59
C ALA A 350 24.56 7.90 15.60
N ASN A 351 24.55 6.67 15.07
CA ASN A 351 24.98 5.42 15.71
C ASN A 351 24.20 4.95 16.97
N TYR A 352 23.03 4.36 16.74
CA TYR A 352 22.43 3.39 17.66
C TYR A 352 23.05 2.00 17.46
N GLU A 353 24.22 1.73 18.03
CA GLU A 353 24.71 0.36 18.19
C GLU A 353 25.13 0.09 19.65
N GLU A 354 24.78 -1.12 20.12
CA GLU A 354 25.09 -1.72 21.43
C GLU A 354 24.67 -0.94 22.70
N GLY A 355 23.81 -1.54 23.56
CA GLY A 355 23.62 -0.99 24.92
C GLY A 355 22.35 -1.38 25.68
N ILE A 356 21.25 -1.72 25.00
CA ILE A 356 20.06 -2.45 25.53
C ILE A 356 19.18 -2.80 24.32
N SER A 357 18.97 -4.08 24.05
CA SER A 357 18.07 -4.52 22.97
C SER A 357 16.63 -4.59 23.51
N PHE A 358 15.85 -3.54 23.28
CA PHE A 358 14.39 -3.65 23.29
C PHE A 358 13.90 -3.87 21.86
N VAL A 359 13.42 -5.08 21.59
CA VAL A 359 12.75 -5.42 20.33
C VAL A 359 11.38 -4.72 20.30
N MET A 360 11.37 -3.46 19.83
CA MET A 360 10.35 -3.10 18.84
C MET A 360 10.51 -4.04 17.63
N PRO A 361 9.45 -4.32 16.85
CA PRO A 361 9.59 -5.09 15.62
C PRO A 361 10.56 -4.37 14.67
N ILE A 362 11.80 -4.85 14.64
CA ILE A 362 12.81 -4.36 13.73
C ILE A 362 12.30 -4.73 12.33
N ILE A 363 11.91 -3.73 11.54
CA ILE A 363 11.82 -3.90 10.08
C ILE A 363 13.26 -4.15 9.66
N SER A 364 13.62 -5.43 9.54
CA SER A 364 15.01 -5.88 9.58
C SER A 364 15.84 -5.16 8.53
N GLU A 365 17.03 -4.68 8.88
CA GLU A 365 17.95 -4.05 7.91
C GLU A 365 18.43 -5.03 6.83
N ALA A 366 18.19 -6.34 7.04
CA ALA A 366 18.26 -7.40 6.05
C ALA A 366 17.22 -7.29 4.91
N ALA A 367 16.19 -6.44 5.03
CA ALA A 367 15.25 -6.09 3.96
C ALA A 367 15.93 -5.12 2.96
N GLY A 368 16.91 -5.65 2.23
CA GLY A 368 17.94 -4.87 1.54
C GLY A 368 17.45 -3.84 0.53
N LYS A 369 17.54 -2.56 0.93
CA LYS A 369 17.54 -1.35 0.08
C LYS A 369 16.33 -1.11 -0.83
N ASN A 370 15.26 -1.92 -0.74
CA ASN A 370 14.03 -1.72 -1.48
C ASN A 370 12.81 -1.92 -0.57
N ALA A 371 11.96 -0.88 -0.47
CA ALA A 371 10.63 -0.93 0.17
C ALA A 371 10.56 -1.20 1.69
N GLY A 372 11.49 -0.67 2.48
CA GLY A 372 11.10 -0.18 3.82
C GLY A 372 10.20 1.06 3.67
N PRO A 373 9.22 1.31 4.56
CA PRO A 373 8.41 2.51 4.50
C PRO A 373 9.26 3.76 4.77
N ASP A 374 9.11 4.76 3.91
CA ASP A 374 9.82 6.03 4.00
C ASP A 374 9.16 6.92 5.08
N PHE A 375 9.69 6.83 6.30
CA PHE A 375 9.15 7.48 7.51
C PHE A 375 9.03 9.02 7.42
N ASP A 376 9.63 9.63 6.40
CA ASP A 376 9.58 11.06 6.13
C ASP A 376 8.33 11.49 5.33
N GLN A 377 7.46 10.52 4.96
CA GLN A 377 6.19 10.78 4.29
C GLN A 377 5.06 11.02 5.31
N ASP A 378 4.37 12.16 5.19
CA ASP A 378 3.19 12.46 5.99
C ASP A 378 1.96 11.70 5.49
N GLU A 379 1.90 10.42 5.89
CA GLU A 379 0.87 9.46 5.50
C GLU A 379 -0.52 9.88 6.01
N VAL A 380 -1.37 10.28 5.06
CA VAL A 380 -2.84 10.27 5.20
C VAL A 380 -3.35 9.03 4.46
N GLY A 381 -4.26 8.28 5.08
CA GLY A 381 -4.93 7.11 4.51
C GLY A 381 -6.45 7.27 4.46
N VAL A 382 -7.10 6.58 3.52
CA VAL A 382 -8.56 6.49 3.43
C VAL A 382 -9.02 5.19 4.10
N PHE A 383 -9.85 5.32 5.14
CA PHE A 383 -10.33 4.21 5.96
C PHE A 383 -11.85 4.10 5.90
N GLY A 384 -12.35 2.94 5.46
CA GLY A 384 -13.76 2.57 5.55
C GLY A 384 -14.10 1.90 6.88
N PHE A 385 -15.24 2.27 7.46
CA PHE A 385 -15.87 1.72 8.66
C PHE A 385 -17.23 1.08 8.29
N LEU A 386 -17.53 -0.11 8.81
CA LEU A 386 -18.77 -0.86 8.53
C LEU A 386 -19.63 -1.05 9.79
N ILE A 387 -20.88 -0.58 9.79
CA ILE A 387 -21.81 -0.70 10.93
C ILE A 387 -22.91 -1.73 10.67
N TRP A 388 -23.19 -2.57 11.67
CA TRP A 388 -24.32 -3.49 11.76
C TRP A 388 -24.70 -3.76 13.22
N SER A 389 -25.67 -4.63 13.47
CA SER A 389 -25.91 -5.28 14.76
C SER A 389 -26.41 -6.71 14.52
N GLU A 390 -26.02 -7.68 15.33
CA GLU A 390 -26.60 -9.04 15.20
C GLU A 390 -28.09 -9.11 15.51
N THR A 391 -28.68 -8.11 16.18
CA THR A 391 -30.13 -7.99 16.37
C THR A 391 -30.90 -7.61 15.08
N MET A 392 -30.19 -7.28 13.99
CA MET A 392 -30.82 -7.02 12.69
C MET A 392 -31.40 -8.30 12.09
N ILE A 393 -32.73 -8.43 12.21
CA ILE A 393 -33.60 -9.36 11.47
C ILE A 393 -33.19 -9.35 9.98
N SER A 394 -33.25 -10.48 9.28
CA SER A 394 -32.77 -10.61 7.88
C SER A 394 -33.30 -9.55 6.90
N LYS A 395 -34.50 -9.00 7.12
CA LYS A 395 -35.11 -7.90 6.36
C LYS A 395 -34.50 -6.51 6.64
N ASN A 396 -33.88 -6.35 7.81
CA ASN A 396 -33.26 -5.12 8.31
C ASN A 396 -31.72 -5.23 8.36
N LYS A 397 -31.14 -6.40 8.03
CA LYS A 397 -29.71 -6.52 7.79
C LYS A 397 -29.32 -5.52 6.71
N PRO A 398 -28.16 -4.86 6.82
CA PRO A 398 -27.70 -3.98 5.78
C PRO A 398 -27.51 -4.81 4.51
N ASP A 399 -28.31 -4.57 3.46
CA ASP A 399 -27.83 -4.97 2.14
C ASP A 399 -26.61 -4.10 1.87
N LEU A 400 -25.47 -4.75 1.68
CA LEU A 400 -24.22 -4.07 1.37
C LEU A 400 -24.30 -3.45 -0.05
N ALA A 401 -25.30 -3.84 -0.86
CA ALA A 401 -25.68 -3.13 -2.09
C ALA A 401 -26.59 -1.90 -1.88
N ASP A 402 -27.34 -1.78 -0.77
CA ASP A 402 -28.21 -0.62 -0.45
C ASP A 402 -28.10 -0.20 1.03
N PRO A 403 -27.09 0.64 1.36
CA PRO A 403 -26.80 1.01 2.73
C PRO A 403 -27.78 2.08 3.28
N SER A 404 -28.39 1.77 4.42
CA SER A 404 -29.28 2.66 5.18
C SER A 404 -28.58 3.99 5.54
N LYS A 405 -29.38 5.03 5.81
CA LYS A 405 -28.91 6.36 6.26
C LYS A 405 -29.24 6.62 7.74
N ARG A 406 -29.26 5.57 8.57
CA ARG A 406 -29.70 5.59 9.97
C ARG A 406 -28.68 6.18 10.95
N TYR A 407 -27.43 5.74 10.91
CA TYR A 407 -26.34 6.18 11.79
C TYR A 407 -25.56 7.41 11.28
N LEU A 408 -24.80 8.02 12.18
CA LEU A 408 -23.80 9.05 11.91
C LEU A 408 -22.51 8.65 12.65
N VAL A 409 -21.35 8.71 11.99
CA VAL A 409 -20.05 8.30 12.54
C VAL A 409 -19.10 9.48 12.61
N ARG A 410 -18.42 9.63 13.74
CA ARG A 410 -17.33 10.61 13.93
C ARG A 410 -16.10 9.93 14.53
N TYR A 411 -14.95 10.57 14.38
CA TYR A 411 -13.68 10.17 15.00
C TYR A 411 -12.98 11.37 15.67
N PHE A 412 -12.19 11.09 16.71
CA PHE A 412 -11.52 12.11 17.54
C PHE A 412 -10.26 11.52 18.20
N PRO A 413 -9.24 12.32 18.59
CA PRO A 413 -8.15 11.85 19.45
C PRO A 413 -8.68 11.43 20.83
N PRO A 414 -8.39 10.23 21.37
CA PRO A 414 -8.98 9.69 22.60
C PRO A 414 -8.94 10.63 23.81
N ALA A 415 -7.86 11.37 24.01
CA ALA A 415 -7.71 12.33 25.11
C ALA A 415 -8.68 13.54 25.02
N LEU A 416 -9.42 13.66 23.92
CA LEU A 416 -10.43 14.69 23.66
C LEU A 416 -11.88 14.13 23.72
N LYS A 417 -12.08 12.89 24.19
CA LYS A 417 -13.40 12.27 24.39
C LYS A 417 -14.33 13.19 25.20
N GLY A 418 -15.49 13.51 24.64
CA GLY A 418 -16.48 14.43 25.18
C GLY A 418 -16.39 15.88 24.64
N ASN A 419 -15.27 16.30 24.06
CA ASN A 419 -15.14 17.61 23.42
C ASN A 419 -15.65 17.56 21.97
N THR A 420 -16.97 17.53 21.77
CA THR A 420 -17.60 17.32 20.45
C THR A 420 -17.20 18.31 19.34
N LYS A 421 -16.51 19.42 19.67
CA LYS A 421 -15.92 20.34 18.70
C LYS A 421 -14.69 19.77 17.97
N THR A 422 -14.02 18.77 18.54
CA THR A 422 -12.81 18.14 17.98
C THR A 422 -13.12 16.89 17.14
N TYR A 423 -14.41 16.58 16.99
CA TYR A 423 -14.88 15.35 16.37
C TYR A 423 -15.06 15.57 14.86
N LYS A 424 -14.28 14.86 14.06
CA LYS A 424 -14.37 14.88 12.59
C LYS A 424 -15.45 13.92 12.11
N LEU A 425 -16.26 14.35 11.15
CA LEU A 425 -17.38 13.58 10.60
C LEU A 425 -16.90 12.66 9.46
N CYS A 426 -17.26 11.37 9.50
CA CYS A 426 -17.01 10.46 8.39
C CYS A 426 -18.04 10.65 7.26
N SER A 427 -17.61 10.56 6.01
CA SER A 427 -18.46 10.70 4.82
C SER A 427 -18.92 9.34 4.30
N GLY A 428 -20.24 9.16 4.16
CA GLY A 428 -20.80 7.96 3.56
C GLY A 428 -22.29 7.74 3.87
N PRO A 429 -22.93 6.74 3.26
CA PRO A 429 -24.20 6.22 3.76
C PRO A 429 -23.97 5.53 5.11
N ALA A 430 -24.96 5.53 5.99
CA ALA A 430 -24.72 5.29 7.41
C ALA A 430 -24.21 3.89 7.79
N ASN A 431 -24.44 2.88 6.96
CA ASN A 431 -23.87 1.55 7.21
C ASN A 431 -22.37 1.50 6.86
N VAL A 432 -21.86 2.47 6.09
CA VAL A 432 -20.51 2.48 5.49
C VAL A 432 -19.95 3.90 5.52
N ALA A 433 -19.33 4.26 6.64
CA ALA A 433 -18.71 5.57 6.82
C ALA A 433 -17.24 5.54 6.34
N ILE A 434 -16.71 6.64 5.83
CA ILE A 434 -15.32 6.74 5.38
C ILE A 434 -14.66 7.98 5.99
N GLY A 435 -13.48 7.81 6.56
CA GLY A 435 -12.66 8.89 7.11
C GLY A 435 -11.29 8.93 6.46
N ASN A 436 -10.73 10.14 6.33
CA ASN A 436 -9.30 10.32 6.10
C ASN A 436 -8.64 10.35 7.49
N LEU A 437 -7.67 9.48 7.73
CA LEU A 437 -6.95 9.42 9.01
C LEU A 437 -5.45 9.57 8.76
N THR A 438 -4.75 10.12 9.74
CA THR A 438 -3.28 10.09 9.81
C THR A 438 -2.82 8.85 10.57
N ARG A 439 -1.50 8.66 10.68
CA ARG A 439 -0.88 7.63 11.51
C ARG A 439 -0.96 7.98 13.00
N ALA A 440 -2.11 7.68 13.61
CA ALA A 440 -2.41 7.96 15.02
C ALA A 440 -3.40 6.97 15.66
N ARG A 441 -3.65 7.16 16.96
CA ARG A 441 -4.72 6.53 17.74
C ARG A 441 -5.97 7.43 17.72
N TYR A 442 -7.14 6.84 17.52
CA TYR A 442 -8.42 7.55 17.43
C TYR A 442 -9.50 6.85 18.24
N GLY A 443 -10.45 7.60 18.79
CA GLY A 443 -11.75 7.11 19.25
C GLY A 443 -12.85 7.31 18.21
N ILE A 444 -13.97 6.59 18.37
CA ILE A 444 -15.13 6.65 17.48
C ILE A 444 -16.38 7.06 18.28
N GLU A 445 -17.24 7.90 17.70
CA GLU A 445 -18.61 8.12 18.18
C GLU A 445 -19.59 7.69 17.08
N ILE A 446 -20.62 6.92 17.45
CA ILE A 446 -21.70 6.53 16.55
C ILE A 446 -23.03 7.02 17.14
N TYR A 447 -23.84 7.65 16.31
CA TYR A 447 -25.13 8.20 16.70
C TYR A 447 -26.23 7.72 15.78
N ASP A 448 -27.24 7.08 16.36
CA ASP A 448 -28.46 6.66 15.65
C ASP A 448 -29.37 7.87 15.44
N THR A 449 -29.53 8.31 14.20
CA THR A 449 -30.36 9.49 13.87
C THR A 449 -31.86 9.20 13.91
N TRP A 450 -32.28 7.92 13.87
CA TRP A 450 -33.68 7.52 13.95
C TRP A 450 -34.11 7.46 15.42
N ASP A 451 -33.39 6.68 16.22
CA ASP A 451 -33.69 6.50 17.65
C ASP A 451 -33.13 7.63 18.53
N LYS A 452 -32.36 8.55 17.94
CA LYS A 452 -31.71 9.73 18.55
C LYS A 452 -30.78 9.40 19.72
N LYS A 453 -30.11 8.25 19.65
CA LYS A 453 -29.26 7.70 20.72
C LYS A 453 -27.81 7.57 20.28
N TYR A 454 -26.90 7.76 21.22
CA TYR A 454 -25.54 7.25 21.09
C TYR A 454 -25.61 5.72 20.96
N VAL A 455 -24.89 5.18 19.98
CA VAL A 455 -24.56 3.77 19.88
C VAL A 455 -23.13 3.68 20.37
N GLU A 456 -22.94 3.09 21.55
CA GLU A 456 -21.60 2.83 22.05
C GLU A 456 -20.90 1.88 21.05
N PRO A 457 -19.79 2.31 20.44
CA PRO A 457 -19.02 1.40 19.59
C PRO A 457 -18.51 0.29 20.51
N LEU A 458 -18.35 -0.90 19.92
CA LEU A 458 -17.83 -2.06 20.65
C LEU A 458 -16.49 -1.67 21.33
N TYR A 459 -15.50 -1.30 20.52
CA TYR A 459 -14.23 -0.74 20.98
C TYR A 459 -14.27 0.79 20.83
N ASP A 460 -13.91 1.52 21.90
CA ASP A 460 -14.00 2.98 21.97
C ASP A 460 -12.81 3.72 21.35
N THR A 461 -11.72 2.98 21.11
CA THR A 461 -10.46 3.44 20.53
C THR A 461 -9.85 2.41 19.58
N PHE A 462 -9.05 2.86 18.61
CA PHE A 462 -8.31 2.04 17.64
C PHE A 462 -7.01 2.74 17.21
N GLU A 463 -5.99 1.97 16.86
CA GLU A 463 -4.77 2.49 16.22
C GLU A 463 -4.78 2.27 14.71
N THR A 464 -4.26 3.26 13.97
CA THR A 464 -4.07 3.17 12.51
C THR A 464 -2.63 2.84 12.10
N SER A 465 -1.66 3.00 13.01
CA SER A 465 -0.22 2.94 12.72
C SER A 465 0.23 1.68 11.99
N GLU A 466 -0.29 0.56 12.46
CA GLU A 466 0.01 -0.78 11.96
C GLU A 466 -0.52 -0.93 10.50
N ALA A 467 -1.62 -0.24 10.14
CA ALA A 467 -2.30 -0.25 8.84
C ALA A 467 -1.55 0.49 7.74
N PHE A 468 -0.63 1.37 8.11
CA PHE A 468 0.26 2.05 7.18
C PHE A 468 1.42 1.14 6.79
N THR A 469 2.11 0.56 7.78
CA THR A 469 3.28 -0.31 7.62
C THR A 469 3.07 -1.52 6.72
N ASN A 470 1.87 -2.11 6.70
CA ASN A 470 1.54 -3.23 5.83
C ASN A 470 0.33 -2.89 4.94
N PRO A 471 0.46 -2.95 3.59
CA PRO A 471 -0.68 -2.82 2.68
C PRO A 471 -1.79 -3.91 2.79
N ALA A 472 -1.68 -4.83 3.75
CA ALA A 472 -2.61 -5.95 4.00
C ALA A 472 -2.97 -6.19 5.49
N TYR A 473 -2.37 -5.48 6.46
CA TYR A 473 -2.59 -5.63 7.91
C TYR A 473 -2.69 -4.22 8.51
N SER A 474 -3.73 -3.83 9.26
CA SER A 474 -3.77 -4.07 10.72
C SER A 474 -5.13 -4.00 11.41
N ASN A 475 -5.07 -4.30 12.71
CA ASN A 475 -6.06 -4.21 13.79
C ASN A 475 -6.78 -2.83 13.88
N PHE A 476 -7.94 -2.68 14.53
CA PHE A 476 -8.28 -3.24 15.85
C PHE A 476 -9.62 -3.96 16.07
N LEU A 477 -9.50 -5.01 16.90
CA LEU A 477 -10.51 -5.52 17.83
C LEU A 477 -10.59 -4.63 19.09
N ILE A 478 -11.78 -4.68 19.72
CA ILE A 478 -13.17 -4.47 22.23
C ILE A 478 -14.74 -4.89 22.47
N SER A 479 -15.09 -6.02 23.09
CA SER A 479 -16.49 -6.31 23.50
C SER A 479 -16.96 -5.31 24.59
N ASP A 480 -18.24 -4.95 24.78
CA ASP A 480 -19.39 -5.86 24.92
C ASP A 480 -20.77 -5.16 24.83
N PHE A 481 -21.07 -4.46 23.74
CA PHE A 481 -22.42 -4.62 23.17
C PHE A 481 -22.43 -5.98 22.44
N LYS A 482 -23.52 -6.76 22.49
CA LYS A 482 -23.47 -8.10 21.86
C LYS A 482 -23.50 -8.01 20.33
N ASP A 483 -22.28 -8.10 19.80
CA ASP A 483 -21.87 -8.34 18.44
C ASP A 483 -22.08 -7.18 17.43
N ILE A 484 -21.07 -6.30 17.38
CA ILE A 484 -20.80 -5.35 16.29
C ILE A 484 -19.32 -5.47 15.90
N LYS A 485 -19.00 -6.44 15.03
CA LYS A 485 -17.65 -6.69 14.52
C LYS A 485 -17.29 -5.70 13.40
N TYR A 486 -16.33 -4.81 13.63
CA TYR A 486 -15.90 -3.83 12.61
C TYR A 486 -14.85 -4.40 11.65
N ILE A 487 -14.77 -3.83 10.44
CA ILE A 487 -13.67 -4.06 9.50
C ILE A 487 -13.14 -2.72 9.00
N LEU A 488 -11.82 -2.56 9.05
CA LEU A 488 -11.10 -1.47 8.41
C LEU A 488 -10.86 -1.85 6.94
N ILE A 489 -11.31 -0.99 6.03
CA ILE A 489 -11.10 -1.17 4.58
C ILE A 489 -10.13 -0.10 4.08
N LYS A 490 -8.93 -0.51 3.65
CA LYS A 490 -7.93 0.36 3.02
C LYS A 490 -8.24 0.49 1.53
N LEU A 491 -8.77 1.64 1.12
CA LEU A 491 -9.04 1.92 -0.30
C LEU A 491 -7.74 2.32 -1.01
N LYS A 492 -7.46 1.71 -2.16
CA LYS A 492 -6.32 2.01 -3.06
C LYS A 492 -6.72 2.98 -4.17
#